data_AF-A0A453IQS2-F1
#
_entry.id   AF-A0A453IQS2-F1
#
_cell.length_a   1.000
_cell.length_b   1.000
_cell.length_c   1.000
_cell.angle_alpha   90.00
_cell.angle_beta   90.00
_cell.angle_gamma   90.00
#
_symmetry.space_group_name_H-M   'P 1'
#
loop_
_entity.id
_entity.type
_entity.pdbx_description
1 polymer ?
#
loop_
_entity_poly.entity_id
_entity_poly.type
_entity_poly.pdbx_seq_one_letter_code
_entity_poly.pdbx_strand_id
1 'polypeptide(L)'
;MKPSPVVDFSLVVGPKGLAFGGEAGFDTSSGKFTKYTGGFSVTKPDFHASAILADKGDTIKVSGVYHLDEKQKASAVAEFTRKLSTNENTLTVGGLYTVDPQTAVKARLNNTGKLAALLQHEVKPKSLLTISGEFDTKALDRAPKFGLSLALKP
;
A
#
# COMPACT_ATOMS: atom_id res chain seq x y z
N MET A 1 6.35 -11.34 34.41
CA MET A 1 6.05 -10.47 33.25
C MET A 1 4.54 -10.24 33.23
N LYS A 2 4.07 -9.02 33.50
CA LYS A 2 2.64 -8.70 33.32
C LYS A 2 2.37 -8.61 31.81
N PRO A 3 1.31 -9.25 31.28
CA PRO A 3 0.94 -9.08 29.89
C PRO A 3 0.56 -7.60 29.66
N SER A 4 1.14 -6.99 28.63
CA SER A 4 0.82 -5.62 28.17
C SER A 4 -0.05 -5.72 26.92
N PRO A 5 -1.37 -5.93 27.04
CA PRO A 5 -2.23 -5.97 25.87
C PRO A 5 -2.29 -4.57 25.25
N VAL A 6 -1.98 -4.52 23.96
CA VAL A 6 -2.22 -3.36 23.10
C VAL A 6 -3.61 -3.55 22.49
N VAL A 7 -4.48 -2.58 22.71
CA VAL A 7 -5.84 -2.57 22.17
C VAL A 7 -5.86 -1.61 20.99
N ASP A 8 -6.22 -2.12 19.82
CA ASP A 8 -6.37 -1.33 18.60
C ASP A 8 -7.85 -1.22 18.24
N PHE A 9 -8.31 0.00 18.03
CA PHE A 9 -9.66 0.32 17.59
C PHE A 9 -9.59 1.03 16.25
N SER A 10 -10.33 0.55 15.26
CA SER A 10 -10.47 1.21 13.97
C SER A 10 -11.94 1.37 13.61
N LEU A 11 -12.27 2.50 13.00
CA LEU A 11 -13.62 2.85 12.57
C LEU A 11 -13.54 3.52 11.21
N VAL A 12 -14.37 3.08 10.27
CA VAL A 12 -14.52 3.71 8.96
C VAL A 12 -16.00 3.96 8.72
N VAL A 13 -16.35 5.19 8.34
CA VAL A 13 -17.71 5.62 8.03
C VAL A 13 -17.72 6.44 6.75
N GLY A 14 -18.68 6.23 5.87
CA GLY A 14 -18.88 7.11 4.73
C GLY A 14 -19.88 6.61 3.70
N PRO A 15 -20.45 7.53 2.90
CA PRO A 15 -21.40 7.21 1.84
C PRO A 15 -20.69 6.59 0.61
N LYS A 16 -21.45 6.09 -0.36
CA LYS A 16 -20.88 5.46 -1.56
C LYS A 16 -19.90 6.40 -2.28
N GLY A 17 -18.62 6.01 -2.31
CA GLY A 17 -17.55 6.77 -2.96
C GLY A 17 -16.77 7.73 -2.05
N LEU A 18 -17.12 7.85 -0.77
CA LEU A 18 -16.34 8.59 0.23
C LEU A 18 -16.23 7.75 1.50
N ALA A 19 -15.04 7.67 2.08
CA ALA A 19 -14.85 7.04 3.38
C ALA A 19 -13.98 7.92 4.27
N PHE A 20 -14.33 7.99 5.54
CA PHE A 20 -13.57 8.65 6.59
C PHE A 20 -13.23 7.60 7.63
N GLY A 21 -11.95 7.48 7.95
CA GLY A 21 -11.43 6.43 8.81
C GLY A 21 -10.60 7.00 9.94
N GLY A 22 -10.66 6.35 11.08
CA GLY A 22 -9.81 6.60 12.22
C GLY A 22 -9.34 5.29 12.83
N GLU A 23 -8.11 5.29 13.34
CA GLU A 23 -7.55 4.20 14.13
C GLU A 23 -6.87 4.78 15.36
N ALA A 24 -7.08 4.14 16.51
CA ALA A 24 -6.44 4.47 17.76
C ALA A 24 -5.91 3.20 18.42
N GLY A 25 -4.66 3.21 18.87
CA GLY A 25 -4.06 2.15 19.66
C GLY A 25 -3.79 2.60 21.07
N PHE A 26 -4.07 1.75 22.05
CA PHE A 26 -3.91 2.01 23.46
C PHE A 26 -3.10 0.90 24.13
N ASP A 27 -2.02 1.27 24.81
CA ASP A 27 -1.23 0.35 25.61
C ASP A 27 -1.67 0.43 27.08
N THR A 28 -2.25 -0.67 27.56
CA THR A 28 -2.81 -0.78 28.92
C THR A 28 -1.75 -0.80 30.02
N SER A 29 -0.48 -1.04 29.69
CA SER A 29 0.62 -1.09 30.66
C SER A 29 1.26 0.28 30.90
N SER A 30 1.30 1.13 29.88
CA SER A 30 1.83 2.49 29.95
C SER A 30 0.75 3.56 30.13
N GLY A 31 -0.53 3.20 29.93
CA GLY A 31 -1.66 4.12 29.97
C GLY A 31 -1.62 5.17 28.86
N LYS A 32 -0.86 4.92 27.78
CA LYS A 32 -0.60 5.88 26.71
C LYS A 32 -1.19 5.38 25.39
N PHE A 33 -1.65 6.33 24.58
CA PHE A 33 -1.96 6.07 23.18
C PHE A 33 -0.68 5.74 22.41
N THR A 34 -0.65 4.57 21.78
CA THR A 34 0.47 4.11 20.95
C THR A 34 0.40 4.72 19.56
N LYS A 35 -0.80 4.79 18.98
CA LYS A 35 -1.05 5.34 17.65
C LYS A 35 -2.39 6.06 17.59
N TYR A 36 -2.43 7.12 16.78
CA TYR A 36 -3.67 7.73 16.28
C TYR A 36 -3.44 8.00 14.80
N THR A 37 -4.33 7.45 13.98
CA THR A 37 -4.34 7.62 12.53
C THR A 37 -5.71 8.10 12.14
N GLY A 38 -5.78 9.12 11.29
CA GLY A 38 -7.03 9.61 10.70
C GLY A 38 -6.84 9.73 9.20
N GLY A 39 -7.88 9.44 8.42
CA GLY A 39 -7.78 9.56 6.99
C GLY A 39 -9.13 9.64 6.31
N PHE A 40 -9.11 9.99 5.05
CA PHE A 40 -10.26 9.91 4.18
C PHE A 40 -9.86 9.37 2.82
N SER A 41 -10.80 8.73 2.15
CA SER A 41 -10.65 8.27 0.77
C SER A 41 -11.85 8.65 -0.06
N VAL A 42 -11.59 8.91 -1.33
CA VAL A 42 -12.55 9.21 -2.37
C VAL A 42 -12.40 8.12 -3.43
N THR A 43 -13.46 7.38 -3.65
CA THR A 43 -13.53 6.30 -4.63
C THR A 43 -14.51 6.69 -5.72
N LYS A 44 -14.00 6.92 -6.92
CA LYS A 44 -14.79 7.06 -8.15
C LYS A 44 -14.48 5.89 -9.09
N PRO A 45 -15.31 5.62 -10.12
CA PRO A 45 -15.06 4.55 -11.08
C PRO A 45 -13.68 4.66 -11.75
N ASP A 46 -13.26 5.87 -12.10
CA ASP A 46 -12.04 6.10 -12.86
C ASP A 46 -10.82 6.40 -11.98
N PHE A 47 -11.03 6.90 -10.77
CA PHE A 47 -9.92 7.23 -9.86
C PHE A 47 -10.24 6.95 -8.39
N HIS A 48 -9.20 6.63 -7.64
CA HIS A 48 -9.23 6.48 -6.19
C HIS A 48 -8.19 7.40 -5.57
N ALA A 49 -8.58 8.27 -4.65
CA ALA A 49 -7.66 9.11 -3.91
C ALA A 49 -7.83 8.87 -2.42
N SER A 50 -6.76 8.88 -1.65
CA SER A 50 -6.82 8.79 -0.19
C SER A 50 -5.74 9.62 0.46
N ALA A 51 -6.08 10.22 1.59
CA ALA A 51 -5.16 10.95 2.43
C ALA A 51 -5.26 10.39 3.86
N ILE A 52 -4.12 10.11 4.45
CA ILE A 52 -3.98 9.49 5.76
C ILE A 52 -2.94 10.28 6.54
N LEU A 53 -3.29 10.67 7.75
CA LEU A 53 -2.42 11.23 8.76
C LEU A 53 -2.21 10.16 9.83
N ALA A 54 -1.03 9.56 9.88
CA ALA A 54 -0.69 8.47 10.78
C ALA A 54 0.33 8.91 11.85
N ASP A 55 0.67 7.97 12.75
CA ASP A 55 1.75 8.13 13.72
C ASP A 55 1.60 9.39 14.61
N LYS A 56 0.38 9.63 15.11
CA LYS A 56 0.06 10.82 15.93
C LYS A 56 0.27 12.15 15.20
N GLY A 57 0.12 12.15 13.88
CA GLY A 57 0.32 13.32 13.04
C GLY A 57 1.72 13.43 12.44
N ASP A 58 2.62 12.49 12.73
CA ASP A 58 3.98 12.54 12.21
C ASP A 58 4.06 12.18 10.72
N THR A 59 3.25 11.22 10.27
CA THR A 59 3.31 10.72 8.90
C THR A 59 2.10 11.17 8.11
N ILE A 60 2.31 12.01 7.10
CA ILE A 60 1.30 12.40 6.12
C ILE A 60 1.48 11.51 4.90
N LYS A 61 0.45 10.77 4.52
CA LYS A 61 0.42 9.93 3.32
C LYS A 61 -0.74 10.33 2.43
N VAL A 62 -0.44 10.58 1.16
CA VAL A 62 -1.43 10.87 0.13
C VAL A 62 -1.20 9.89 -1.00
N SER A 63 -2.22 9.16 -1.42
CA SER A 63 -2.14 8.22 -2.52
C SER A 63 -3.27 8.43 -3.51
N GLY A 64 -2.97 8.28 -4.79
CA GLY A 64 -3.88 8.37 -5.90
C GLY A 64 -3.69 7.19 -6.83
N VAL A 65 -4.79 6.61 -7.30
CA VAL A 65 -4.84 5.59 -8.33
C VAL A 65 -5.73 6.11 -9.44
N TYR A 66 -5.27 6.03 -10.67
CA TYR A 66 -6.01 6.39 -11.86
C TYR A 66 -6.12 5.17 -12.77
N HIS A 67 -7.34 4.76 -13.10
CA HIS A 67 -7.60 3.68 -14.03
C HIS A 67 -7.67 4.27 -15.44
N LEU A 68 -6.81 3.78 -16.33
CA LEU A 68 -6.69 4.27 -17.71
C LEU A 68 -7.75 3.66 -18.65
N ASP A 69 -8.40 2.59 -18.23
CA ASP A 69 -9.33 1.80 -19.04
C ASP A 69 -10.58 1.47 -18.20
N GLU A 70 -11.77 1.46 -18.82
CA GLU A 70 -13.03 1.04 -18.19
C GLU A 70 -12.95 -0.40 -17.67
N LYS A 71 -12.10 -1.23 -18.30
CA LYS A 71 -11.82 -2.61 -17.88
C LYS A 71 -10.73 -2.71 -16.79
N GLN A 72 -10.23 -1.59 -16.29
CA GLN A 72 -9.14 -1.51 -15.30
C GLN A 72 -7.87 -2.28 -15.71
N LYS A 73 -7.64 -2.44 -17.02
CA LYS A 73 -6.48 -3.19 -17.52
C LYS A 73 -5.18 -2.48 -17.16
N ALA A 74 -5.14 -1.17 -17.33
CA ALA A 74 -4.00 -0.35 -16.94
C ALA A 74 -4.41 0.61 -15.84
N SER A 75 -3.61 0.69 -14.77
CA SER A 75 -3.79 1.64 -13.69
C SER A 75 -2.46 2.30 -13.36
N ALA A 76 -2.47 3.61 -13.15
CA ALA A 76 -1.35 4.36 -12.62
C ALA A 76 -1.57 4.61 -11.14
N VAL A 77 -0.52 4.51 -10.33
CA VAL A 77 -0.53 4.74 -8.89
C VAL A 77 0.53 5.77 -8.56
N ALA A 78 0.18 6.76 -7.75
CA ALA A 78 1.14 7.67 -7.15
C ALA A 78 0.87 7.72 -5.65
N GLU A 79 1.92 7.60 -4.84
CA GLU A 79 1.88 7.74 -3.39
C GLU A 79 2.96 8.74 -2.97
N PHE A 80 2.57 9.72 -2.19
CA PHE A 80 3.44 10.68 -1.56
C PHE A 80 3.34 10.50 -0.04
N THR A 81 4.46 10.20 0.61
CA THR A 81 4.55 10.09 2.07
C THR A 81 5.56 11.10 2.58
N ARG A 82 5.15 11.93 3.54
CA ARG A 82 6.01 12.89 4.22
C ARG A 82 6.01 12.60 5.71
N LYS A 83 7.20 12.49 6.28
CA LYS A 83 7.39 12.37 7.73
C LYS A 83 7.82 13.71 8.28
N LEU A 84 7.06 14.27 9.22
CA LEU A 84 7.31 15.60 9.78
C LEU A 84 8.52 15.60 10.71
N SER A 85 8.69 14.57 11.54
CA SER A 85 9.79 14.46 12.52
C SER A 85 11.16 14.38 11.87
N THR A 86 11.29 13.63 10.76
CA THR A 86 12.57 13.47 10.06
C THR A 86 12.70 14.38 8.83
N ASN A 87 11.65 15.15 8.51
CA ASN A 87 11.55 15.95 7.28
C ASN A 87 11.78 15.14 5.99
N GLU A 88 11.59 13.82 6.03
CA GLU A 88 11.80 12.96 4.87
C GLU A 88 10.56 12.92 3.99
N ASN A 89 10.78 12.98 2.67
CA ASN A 89 9.74 12.88 1.67
C ASN A 89 10.01 11.67 0.78
N THR A 90 9.05 10.76 0.71
CA THR A 90 9.07 9.60 -0.17
C THR A 90 7.97 9.74 -1.21
N LEU A 91 8.37 9.84 -2.47
CA LEU A 91 7.46 9.76 -3.61
C LEU A 91 7.61 8.39 -4.24
N THR A 92 6.50 7.68 -4.38
CA THR A 92 6.38 6.39 -5.05
C THR A 92 5.44 6.54 -6.22
N VAL A 93 5.89 6.12 -7.40
CA VAL A 93 5.07 6.01 -8.60
C VAL A 93 5.03 4.55 -9.02
N GLY A 94 3.89 4.10 -9.49
CA GLY A 94 3.72 2.72 -9.88
C GLY A 94 2.62 2.56 -10.91
N GLY A 95 2.53 1.35 -11.42
CA GLY A 95 1.52 0.97 -12.38
C GLY A 95 1.14 -0.48 -12.21
N LEU A 96 -0.09 -0.77 -12.60
CA LEU A 96 -0.62 -2.11 -12.79
C LEU A 96 -1.00 -2.22 -14.27
N TYR A 97 -0.60 -3.31 -14.89
CA TYR A 97 -0.98 -3.68 -16.24
C TYR A 97 -1.43 -5.14 -16.27
N THR A 98 -2.68 -5.36 -16.61
CA THR A 98 -3.32 -6.66 -16.75
C THR A 98 -3.20 -7.05 -18.22
N VAL A 99 -2.27 -7.98 -18.49
CA VAL A 99 -2.01 -8.46 -19.86
C VAL A 99 -3.17 -9.33 -20.33
N ASP A 100 -3.60 -10.24 -19.46
CA ASP A 100 -4.67 -11.22 -19.71
C ASP A 100 -5.56 -11.33 -18.46
N PRO A 101 -6.78 -11.88 -18.56
CA PRO A 101 -7.65 -12.11 -17.39
C PRO A 101 -6.99 -12.90 -16.26
N GLN A 102 -5.94 -13.65 -16.58
CA GLN A 102 -5.17 -14.49 -15.67
C GLN A 102 -3.80 -13.90 -15.31
N THR A 103 -3.33 -12.83 -15.96
CA THR A 103 -1.96 -12.32 -15.81
C THR A 103 -1.94 -10.83 -15.54
N ALA A 104 -1.36 -10.45 -14.40
CA ALA A 104 -1.20 -9.07 -13.97
C ALA A 104 0.26 -8.75 -13.67
N VAL A 105 0.73 -7.61 -14.17
CA VAL A 105 2.06 -7.07 -13.93
C VAL A 105 1.94 -5.79 -13.11
N LYS A 106 2.66 -5.69 -12.01
CA LYS A 106 2.74 -4.49 -11.18
C LYS A 106 4.18 -4.03 -11.14
N ALA A 107 4.38 -2.73 -11.24
CA ALA A 107 5.69 -2.13 -11.03
C ALA A 107 5.54 -0.90 -10.13
N ARG A 108 6.54 -0.65 -9.30
CA ARG A 108 6.63 0.57 -8.48
C ARG A 108 8.08 1.03 -8.42
N LEU A 109 8.26 2.34 -8.39
CA LEU A 109 9.54 3.01 -8.23
C LEU A 109 9.37 4.11 -7.19
N ASN A 110 10.32 4.22 -6.27
CA ASN A 110 10.35 5.32 -5.33
C ASN A 110 11.58 6.22 -5.51
N ASN A 111 11.52 7.44 -5.00
CA ASN A 111 12.62 8.41 -5.03
C ASN A 111 13.85 7.98 -4.20
N THR A 112 13.69 6.98 -3.33
CA THR A 112 14.82 6.37 -2.60
C THR A 112 15.65 5.42 -3.47
N GLY A 113 15.21 5.11 -4.69
CA GLY A 113 15.91 4.24 -5.63
C GLY A 113 15.44 2.79 -5.60
N LYS A 114 14.33 2.47 -4.94
CA LYS A 114 13.79 1.11 -4.93
C LYS A 114 12.81 0.94 -6.08
N LEU A 115 13.21 0.12 -7.04
CA LEU A 115 12.36 -0.36 -8.12
C LEU A 115 11.89 -1.77 -7.77
N ALA A 116 10.59 -2.00 -7.73
CA ALA A 116 10.04 -3.34 -7.54
C ALA A 116 9.05 -3.69 -8.65
N ALA A 117 9.09 -4.94 -9.09
CA ALA A 117 8.20 -5.50 -10.08
C ALA A 117 7.56 -6.79 -9.54
N LEU A 118 6.34 -7.06 -9.94
CA LEU A 118 5.59 -8.24 -9.55
C LEU A 118 4.78 -8.73 -10.75
N LEU A 119 4.94 -10.00 -11.09
CA LEU A 119 4.18 -10.73 -12.08
C LEU A 119 3.30 -11.74 -11.35
N GLN A 120 2.00 -11.61 -11.48
CA GLN A 120 1.03 -12.54 -10.93
C GLN A 120 0.32 -13.24 -12.09
N HIS A 121 0.31 -14.57 -12.07
CA HIS A 121 -0.26 -15.42 -13.10
C HIS A 121 -1.15 -16.50 -12.48
N GLU A 122 -2.37 -16.63 -12.96
CA GLU A 122 -3.33 -17.66 -12.56
C GLU A 122 -3.10 -18.93 -13.38
N VAL A 123 -2.50 -19.95 -12.76
CA VAL A 123 -2.11 -21.20 -13.42
C VAL A 123 -3.30 -22.17 -13.54
N LYS A 124 -4.19 -22.15 -12.55
CA LYS A 124 -5.43 -22.92 -12.50
C LYS A 124 -6.53 -22.04 -11.88
N PRO A 125 -7.82 -22.33 -12.09
CA PRO A 125 -8.90 -21.59 -11.46
C PRO A 125 -8.65 -21.42 -9.96
N LYS A 126 -8.52 -20.17 -9.51
CA LYS A 126 -8.25 -19.80 -8.11
C LYS A 126 -6.85 -20.19 -7.57
N SER A 127 -5.92 -20.62 -8.42
CA SER A 127 -4.52 -20.89 -8.05
C SER A 127 -3.60 -19.84 -8.68
N LEU A 128 -2.93 -19.06 -7.83
CA LEU A 128 -2.15 -17.89 -8.23
C LEU A 128 -0.66 -18.12 -7.98
N LEU A 129 0.14 -18.02 -9.04
CA LEU A 129 1.58 -17.93 -8.99
C LEU A 129 1.99 -16.45 -9.00
N THR A 130 2.79 -16.01 -8.04
CA THR A 130 3.30 -14.64 -7.97
C THR A 130 4.81 -14.66 -7.92
N ILE A 131 5.43 -13.97 -8.87
CA ILE A 131 6.87 -13.73 -8.96
C ILE A 131 7.08 -12.25 -8.67
N SER A 132 8.03 -11.92 -7.81
CA SER A 132 8.35 -10.55 -7.44
C SER A 132 9.85 -10.32 -7.41
N GLY A 133 10.27 -9.10 -7.75
CA GLY A 133 11.65 -8.66 -7.72
C GLY A 133 11.74 -7.24 -7.18
N GLU A 134 12.73 -6.97 -6.33
CA GLU A 134 13.06 -5.63 -5.84
C GLU A 134 14.55 -5.35 -6.09
N PHE A 135 14.81 -4.23 -6.75
CA PHE A 135 16.11 -3.74 -7.16
C PHE A 135 16.34 -2.38 -6.50
N ASP A 136 17.53 -2.18 -5.95
CA ASP A 136 17.95 -0.88 -5.40
C ASP A 136 18.86 -0.19 -6.43
N THR A 137 18.30 0.75 -7.20
CA THR A 137 18.99 1.45 -8.28
C THR A 137 20.08 2.39 -7.78
N LYS A 138 20.08 2.75 -6.49
CA LYS A 138 21.14 3.56 -5.88
C LYS A 138 22.27 2.72 -5.29
N ALA A 139 22.03 1.44 -5.06
CA ALA A 139 23.00 0.49 -4.54
C ALA A 139 23.08 -0.73 -5.48
N LEU A 140 23.58 -0.50 -6.70
CA LEU A 140 23.70 -1.55 -7.73
C LEU A 140 24.60 -2.72 -7.30
N ASP A 141 25.52 -2.49 -6.36
CA ASP A 141 26.37 -3.52 -5.76
C ASP A 141 25.59 -4.49 -4.86
N ARG A 142 24.35 -4.15 -4.50
CA ARG A 142 23.50 -4.98 -3.66
C ARG A 142 22.74 -5.99 -4.52
N ALA A 143 22.84 -7.27 -4.13
CA ALA A 143 22.08 -8.32 -4.79
C ALA A 143 20.56 -8.00 -4.77
N PRO A 144 19.87 -8.11 -5.91
CA PRO A 144 18.43 -7.90 -5.99
C PRO A 144 17.70 -8.95 -5.17
N LYS A 145 16.54 -8.57 -4.63
CA LYS A 145 15.68 -9.49 -3.90
C LYS A 145 14.68 -10.09 -4.86
N PHE A 146 14.53 -11.40 -4.82
CA PHE A 146 13.49 -12.11 -5.55
C PHE A 146 12.58 -12.85 -4.57
N GLY A 147 11.29 -12.87 -4.86
CA GLY A 147 10.29 -13.56 -4.08
C GLY A 147 9.36 -14.35 -5.01
N LEU A 148 9.05 -15.58 -4.62
CA LEU A 148 8.12 -16.45 -5.31
C LEU A 148 7.04 -16.89 -4.31
N SER A 149 5.78 -16.77 -4.69
CA SER A 149 4.67 -17.31 -3.91
C SER A 149 3.70 -18.08 -4.80
N LEU A 150 3.19 -19.18 -4.29
CA LEU A 150 2.18 -19.99 -4.94
C LEU A 150 1.01 -20.17 -3.98
N ALA A 151 -0.12 -19.58 -4.31
CA ALA A 151 -1.36 -19.73 -3.57
C ALA A 151 -2.24 -20.75 -4.31
N LEU A 152 -2.45 -21.91 -3.69
CA LEU A 152 -3.33 -22.95 -4.22
C LEU A 152 -4.66 -22.88 -3.48
N LYS A 153 -5.76 -22.94 -4.24
CA LYS A 153 -7.08 -23.15 -3.66
C LYS A 153 -7.52 -24.58 -3.97
N PRO A 154 -7.95 -25.36 -2.95
CA PRO A 154 -8.42 -26.72 -3.15
C PRO A 154 -9.69 -26.78 -4.01
#